data_AF-A0A925KD35-F1
#
_entry.id   AF-A0A925KD35-F1
#
_cell.length_a   1.000
_cell.length_b   1.000
_cell.length_c   1.000
_cell.angle_alpha   90.00
_cell.angle_beta   90.00
_cell.angle_gamma   90.00
#
_symmetry.space_group_name_H-M   'P 1'
#
loop_
_entity.id
_entity.type
_entity.pdbx_description
1 polymer ?
#
loop_
_entity_poly.entity_id
_entity_poly.type
_entity_poly.pdbx_seq_one_letter_code
_entity_poly.pdbx_strand_id
1 'polypeptide(L)'
;KNHHGEAVKQPFGPWIRRAFGVLAGMRGLRGSALDLFGRSEERRTERALIGEYTACIEELLGTLSADNRGLAAEIARIPEDIRGYGHVKARHLAAARSKWSALMQRWRSGSATTRQAA
;
A
#
# COMPACT_ATOMS: atom_id res chain seq x y z
N LYS A 1 9.95 23.09 -1.41
CA LYS A 1 10.16 21.96 -0.47
C LYS A 1 10.99 22.48 0.70
N ASN A 2 10.84 21.93 1.91
CA ASN A 2 11.73 22.28 3.03
C ASN A 2 13.10 21.61 2.87
N HIS A 3 14.01 21.80 3.84
CA HIS A 3 15.34 21.18 3.86
C HIS A 3 15.30 19.63 3.85
N HIS A 4 14.16 19.02 4.20
CA HIS A 4 13.93 17.58 4.17
C HIS A 4 13.24 17.09 2.88
N GLY A 5 13.03 17.97 1.89
CA GLY A 5 12.39 17.60 0.62
C GLY A 5 10.85 17.50 0.68
N GLU A 6 10.23 17.94 1.77
CA GLU A 6 8.80 17.83 2.02
C GLU A 6 8.03 19.05 1.51
N ALA A 7 6.72 18.89 1.31
CA ALA A 7 5.83 19.97 0.90
C ALA A 7 5.77 21.06 1.98
N VAL A 8 5.97 22.32 1.58
CA VAL A 8 5.83 23.48 2.47
C VAL A 8 4.42 24.02 2.30
N LYS A 9 3.75 24.32 3.42
CA LYS A 9 2.42 24.93 3.37
C LYS A 9 2.51 26.27 2.66
N GLN A 10 1.63 26.49 1.69
CA GLN A 10 1.52 27.74 0.95
C GLN A 10 0.07 28.20 0.93
N PRO A 11 -0.20 29.50 1.14
CA PRO A 11 -1.53 30.04 0.97
C PRO A 11 -1.86 30.09 -0.53
N PHE A 12 -3.07 29.67 -0.88
CA PHE A 12 -3.62 29.83 -2.22
C PHE A 12 -4.68 30.95 -2.21
N GLY A 13 -4.65 31.81 -3.22
CA GLY A 13 -5.63 32.88 -3.38
C GLY A 13 -7.02 32.36 -3.77
N PRO A 14 -8.04 33.24 -3.83
CA PRO A 14 -9.44 32.86 -4.11
C PRO A 14 -9.67 32.04 -5.39
N TRP A 15 -8.76 32.15 -6.37
CA TRP A 15 -8.79 31.41 -7.64
C TRP A 15 -8.83 29.89 -7.44
N ILE A 16 -8.29 29.38 -6.33
CA ILE A 16 -8.17 27.94 -6.06
C ILE A 16 -9.51 27.23 -6.04
N ARG A 17 -10.60 27.91 -5.64
CA ARG A 17 -11.96 27.33 -5.65
C ARG A 17 -12.43 27.03 -7.06
N ARG A 18 -12.13 27.90 -8.03
CA ARG A 18 -12.48 27.65 -9.44
C ARG A 18 -11.64 26.52 -10.03
N ALA A 19 -10.35 26.47 -9.70
CA ALA A 19 -9.47 25.38 -10.12
C ALA A 19 -9.98 24.01 -9.62
N PHE A 20 -10.39 23.92 -8.35
CA PHE A 20 -11.00 22.69 -7.82
C PHE A 20 -12.34 22.34 -8.49
N GLY A 21 -13.14 23.33 -8.89
CA GLY A 21 -14.36 23.10 -9.67
C GLY A 21 -14.09 22.42 -11.02
N VAL A 22 -13.07 22.89 -11.74
CA VAL A 22 -12.63 22.26 -13.01
C VAL A 22 -12.12 20.83 -12.76
N LEU A 23 -11.26 20.66 -11.75
CA LEU A 23 -10.71 19.35 -11.38
C LEU A 23 -11.80 18.34 -10.98
N ALA A 24 -12.89 18.80 -10.38
CA ALA A 24 -14.02 17.94 -10.03
C ALA A 24 -14.70 17.35 -11.28
N GLY A 25 -14.85 18.13 -12.35
CA GLY A 25 -15.36 17.66 -13.64
C GLY A 25 -14.44 16.65 -14.33
N MET A 26 -13.14 16.70 -14.01
CA MET A 26 -12.13 15.77 -14.55
C MET A 26 -12.04 14.44 -13.77
N ARG A 27 -12.97 14.15 -12.86
CA ARG A 27 -12.96 12.90 -12.08
C ARG A 27 -12.91 11.64 -12.95
N GLY A 28 -13.53 11.67 -14.13
CA GLY A 28 -13.53 10.55 -15.07
C GLY A 28 -12.15 10.22 -15.65
N LEU A 29 -11.18 11.13 -15.58
CA LEU A 29 -9.81 10.86 -16.05
C LEU A 29 -9.02 9.97 -15.08
N ARG A 30 -9.47 9.81 -13.83
CA ARG A 30 -8.75 8.98 -12.84
C ARG A 30 -8.64 7.54 -13.33
N GLY A 31 -7.45 6.95 -13.25
CA GLY A 31 -7.19 5.61 -13.73
C GLY A 31 -7.05 5.47 -15.26
N SER A 32 -7.27 6.55 -16.03
CA SER A 32 -7.01 6.58 -17.48
C SER A 32 -5.55 6.96 -17.80
N ALA A 33 -5.16 6.85 -19.07
CA ALA A 33 -3.86 7.32 -19.54
C ALA A 33 -3.64 8.83 -19.30
N LEU A 34 -4.72 9.61 -19.21
CA LEU A 34 -4.70 11.06 -18.96
C LEU A 34 -4.68 11.42 -17.46
N ASP A 35 -4.59 10.45 -16.55
CA ASP A 35 -4.46 10.68 -15.12
C ASP A 35 -3.04 11.18 -14.76
N LEU A 36 -2.82 12.49 -14.85
CA LEU A 36 -1.54 13.12 -14.47
C LEU A 36 -1.18 12.85 -13.01
N PHE A 37 -2.16 12.88 -12.10
CA PHE A 37 -1.93 12.65 -10.67
C PHE A 37 -1.60 11.18 -10.36
N GLY A 38 -2.14 10.25 -11.16
CA GLY A 38 -1.84 8.82 -11.10
C GLY A 38 -0.42 8.44 -11.50
N ARG A 39 0.32 9.33 -12.18
CA ARG A 39 1.72 9.10 -12.61
C ARG A 39 2.76 9.39 -11.53
N SER A 40 2.36 10.00 -10.42
CA SER A 40 3.25 10.19 -9.28
C SER A 40 3.73 8.85 -8.71
N GLU A 41 4.97 8.82 -8.21
CA GLU A 41 5.53 7.62 -7.57
C GLU A 41 4.65 7.13 -6.41
N GLU A 42 4.17 8.04 -5.56
CA GLU A 42 3.26 7.69 -4.45
C GLU A 42 2.01 6.94 -4.94
N ARG A 43 1.33 7.44 -5.98
CA ARG A 43 0.12 6.79 -6.52
C ARG A 43 0.41 5.51 -7.28
N ARG A 44 1.59 5.35 -7.88
CA ARG A 44 2.02 4.08 -8.48
C ARG A 44 2.25 3.03 -7.40
N THR A 45 3.01 3.38 -6.35
CA THR A 45 3.29 2.48 -5.23
C THR A 45 2.02 2.06 -4.51
N GLU A 46 1.08 2.98 -4.26
CA GLU A 46 -0.21 2.64 -3.64
C GLU A 46 -1.04 1.66 -4.47
N ARG A 47 -1.06 1.83 -5.80
CA ARG A 47 -1.79 0.90 -6.69
C ARG A 47 -1.12 -0.47 -6.75
N ALA A 48 0.21 -0.50 -6.82
CA ALA A 48 0.97 -1.74 -6.76
C ALA A 48 0.70 -2.50 -5.45
N LEU A 49 0.65 -1.77 -4.32
CA LEU A 49 0.42 -2.34 -3.00
C LEU A 49 -0.92 -3.09 -2.88
N ILE A 50 -1.97 -2.63 -3.56
CA ILE A 50 -3.25 -3.34 -3.63
C ILE A 50 -3.06 -4.72 -4.27
N GLY A 51 -2.40 -4.78 -5.42
CA GLY A 51 -2.15 -6.04 -6.13
C GLY A 51 -1.24 -6.98 -5.35
N GLU A 52 -0.16 -6.44 -4.78
CA GLU A 52 0.75 -7.19 -3.90
C GLU A 52 0.02 -7.80 -2.70
N TYR A 53 -0.88 -7.04 -2.08
CA TYR A 53 -1.66 -7.50 -0.93
C TYR A 53 -2.66 -8.58 -1.32
N THR A 54 -3.41 -8.39 -2.42
CA THR A 54 -4.33 -9.40 -2.93
C THR A 54 -3.62 -10.72 -3.23
N ALA A 55 -2.48 -10.67 -3.95
CA ALA A 55 -1.70 -11.86 -4.25
C ALA A 55 -1.17 -12.57 -2.99
N CYS A 56 -0.78 -11.79 -1.97
CA CYS A 56 -0.40 -12.36 -0.69
C CYS A 56 -1.56 -13.07 0.00
N ILE A 57 -2.75 -12.47 0.05
CA ILE A 57 -3.93 -13.12 0.64
C ILE A 57 -4.28 -14.41 -0.10
N GLU A 58 -4.21 -14.41 -1.43
CA GLU A 58 -4.40 -15.63 -2.24
C GLU A 58 -3.36 -16.72 -1.90
N GLU A 59 -2.08 -16.36 -1.73
CA GLU A 59 -1.03 -17.28 -1.29
C GLU A 59 -1.31 -17.87 0.09
N LEU A 60 -1.78 -17.05 1.04
CA LEU A 60 -2.15 -17.52 2.39
C LEU A 60 -3.30 -18.52 2.31
N LEU A 61 -4.36 -18.18 1.57
CA LEU A 61 -5.55 -19.03 1.43
C LEU A 61 -5.22 -20.40 0.81
N GLY A 62 -4.23 -20.47 -0.09
CA GLY A 62 -3.82 -21.72 -0.73
C GLY A 62 -3.21 -22.77 0.22
N THR A 63 -2.73 -22.37 1.40
CA THR A 63 -2.13 -23.31 2.38
C THR A 63 -2.63 -23.08 3.81
N LEU A 64 -3.75 -22.36 3.97
CA LEU A 64 -4.33 -22.03 5.25
C LEU A 64 -4.83 -23.29 5.97
N SER A 65 -4.47 -23.44 7.24
CA SER A 65 -4.90 -24.52 8.13
C SER A 65 -5.23 -23.96 9.52
N ALA A 66 -5.74 -24.82 10.41
CA ALA A 66 -5.97 -24.44 11.80
C ALA A 66 -4.68 -24.02 12.51
N ASP A 67 -3.56 -24.67 12.20
CA ASP A 67 -2.27 -24.49 12.88
C ASP A 67 -1.57 -23.19 12.51
N ASN A 68 -1.78 -22.70 11.28
CA ASN A 68 -1.13 -21.49 10.77
C ASN A 68 -2.04 -20.25 10.75
N ARG A 69 -3.31 -20.37 11.18
CA ARG A 69 -4.30 -19.29 11.19
C ARG A 69 -3.84 -18.03 11.91
N GLY A 70 -3.11 -18.18 13.03
CA GLY A 70 -2.57 -17.04 13.78
C GLY A 70 -1.56 -16.24 12.96
N LEU A 71 -0.66 -16.91 12.24
CA LEU A 71 0.32 -16.27 11.38
C LEU A 71 -0.35 -15.64 10.15
N ALA A 72 -1.35 -16.29 9.56
CA ALA A 72 -2.12 -15.72 8.46
C ALA A 72 -2.81 -14.41 8.88
N ALA A 73 -3.42 -14.38 10.07
CA ALA A 73 -4.03 -13.16 10.61
C ALA A 73 -3.01 -12.04 10.86
N GLU A 74 -1.81 -12.38 11.33
CA GLU A 74 -0.73 -11.41 11.53
C GLU A 74 -0.29 -10.78 10.20
N ILE A 75 -0.13 -11.59 9.14
CA ILE A 75 0.22 -11.12 7.80
C ILE A 75 -0.90 -10.26 7.22
N ALA A 76 -2.16 -10.67 7.37
CA ALA A 76 -3.31 -9.94 6.84
C ALA A 76 -3.51 -8.56 7.50
N ARG A 77 -2.95 -8.34 8.70
CA ARG A 77 -3.02 -7.04 9.40
C ARG A 77 -1.95 -6.03 8.96
N ILE A 78 -1.00 -6.40 8.12
CA ILE A 78 0.06 -5.48 7.64
C ILE A 78 -0.48 -4.13 7.11
N PRO A 79 -1.59 -4.05 6.37
CA PRO A 79 -2.14 -2.76 5.92
C PRO A 79 -2.46 -1.78 7.05
N GLU A 80 -2.76 -2.28 8.26
CA GLU A 80 -3.08 -1.44 9.43
C GLU A 80 -1.87 -0.62 9.91
N ASP A 81 -0.65 -1.07 9.61
CA ASP A 81 0.61 -0.40 9.94
C ASP A 81 0.95 0.76 8.98
N ILE A 82 0.28 0.83 7.82
CA ILE A 82 0.54 1.81 6.75
C ILE A 82 -0.43 2.99 6.90
N ARG A 83 -0.08 3.94 7.79
CA ARG A 83 -0.94 5.09 8.12
C ARG A 83 -0.31 6.45 7.77
N GLY A 84 -1.15 7.48 7.75
CA GLY A 84 -0.75 8.86 7.46
C GLY A 84 -0.71 9.20 5.97
N TYR A 85 -0.06 10.33 5.66
CA TYR A 85 0.02 10.89 4.30
C TYR A 85 1.46 11.30 3.96
N GLY A 86 1.81 11.32 2.67
CA GLY A 86 3.11 11.79 2.18
C GLY A 86 4.28 11.07 2.82
N HIS A 87 5.25 11.82 3.36
CA HIS A 87 6.48 11.25 3.94
C HIS A 87 6.21 10.35 5.16
N VAL A 88 5.16 10.64 5.95
CA VAL A 88 4.76 9.79 7.09
C VAL A 88 4.35 8.43 6.57
N LYS A 89 3.48 8.39 5.56
CA LYS A 89 3.04 7.14 4.92
C LYS A 89 4.20 6.39 4.29
N ALA A 90 5.12 7.09 3.61
CA ALA A 90 6.30 6.48 3.00
C ALA A 90 7.18 5.76 4.04
N ARG A 91 7.40 6.39 5.21
CA ARG A 91 8.14 5.78 6.32
C ARG A 91 7.43 4.55 6.89
N HIS A 92 6.12 4.63 7.10
CA HIS A 92 5.31 3.50 7.56
C HIS A 92 5.31 2.35 6.55
N LEU A 93 5.21 2.65 5.26
CA LEU A 93 5.28 1.67 4.19
C LEU A 93 6.64 0.94 4.18
N ALA A 94 7.75 1.67 4.34
CA ALA A 94 9.08 1.07 4.39
C ALA A 94 9.20 0.06 5.56
N ALA A 95 8.77 0.46 6.75
CA ALA A 95 8.76 -0.44 7.91
C ALA A 95 7.82 -1.64 7.73
N ALA A 96 6.62 -1.41 7.19
CA ALA A 96 5.64 -2.46 6.91
C ALA A 96 6.17 -3.47 5.88
N ARG A 97 6.88 -3.03 4.84
CA ARG A 97 7.51 -3.91 3.84
C ARG A 97 8.54 -4.85 4.46
N SER A 98 9.39 -4.34 5.37
CA SER A 98 10.36 -5.18 6.08
C SER A 98 9.66 -6.24 6.94
N LYS A 99 8.64 -5.83 7.72
CA LYS A 99 7.85 -6.75 8.55
C LYS A 99 7.14 -7.80 7.70
N TRP A 100 6.51 -7.39 6.61
CA TRP A 100 5.79 -8.27 5.71
C TRP A 100 6.71 -9.31 5.06
N SER A 101 7.90 -8.91 4.60
CA SER A 101 8.89 -9.83 4.04
C SER A 101 9.30 -10.90 5.06
N ALA A 102 9.57 -10.50 6.30
CA ALA A 102 9.94 -11.43 7.37
C ALA A 102 8.80 -12.43 7.69
N LEU A 103 7.56 -11.96 7.77
CA LEU A 103 6.41 -12.84 8.04
C LEU A 103 6.14 -13.81 6.87
N MET A 104 6.26 -13.36 5.62
CA MET A 104 6.09 -14.24 4.45
C MET A 104 7.21 -15.28 4.33
N GLN A 105 8.44 -14.95 4.72
CA GLN A 105 9.51 -15.95 4.82
C GLN A 105 9.13 -17.03 5.84
N ARG A 106 8.69 -16.63 7.04
CA ARG A 106 8.22 -17.56 8.07
C ARG A 106 7.04 -18.41 7.60
N TRP A 107 6.08 -17.82 6.88
CA TRP A 107 4.95 -18.55 6.29
C TRP A 107 5.42 -19.65 5.34
N ARG A 108 6.27 -19.29 4.37
CA ARG A 108 6.78 -20.22 3.34
C ARG A 108 7.65 -21.33 3.93
N SER A 109 8.45 -21.02 4.97
CA SER A 109 9.23 -22.02 5.69
C SER A 109 8.35 -23.03 6.44
N GLY A 110 7.23 -22.58 7.03
CA GLY A 110 6.27 -23.46 7.71
C GLY A 110 5.48 -24.35 6.75
N SER A 111 5.04 -23.81 5.59
CA SER A 111 4.29 -24.58 4.60
C SER A 111 5.12 -25.70 3.94
N ALA A 112 6.45 -25.56 3.86
CA ALA A 112 7.34 -26.61 3.37
C ALA A 112 7.32 -27.85 4.27
N THR A 113 7.20 -27.68 5.59
CA THR A 113 7.12 -28.78 6.56
C THR A 113 5.79 -29.52 6.45
N THR A 114 4.66 -28.82 6.25
CA THR A 114 3.34 -29.45 6.11
C THR A 114 3.20 -30.30 4.84
N ARG A 115 3.83 -29.90 3.72
CA ARG A 115 3.79 -30.69 2.46
C ARG A 115 4.66 -31.94 2.47
N GLN A 116 5.71 -32.00 3.29
CA GLN A 116 6.57 -33.19 3.38
C GLN A 116 6.01 -34.30 4.27
N ALA A 117 5.01 -33.98 5.10
CA ALA A 117 4.39 -34.91 6.05
C ALA A 117 3.05 -35.50 5.54
N ALA A 118 2.61 -35.14 4.34
CA ALA A 118 1.39 -35.63 3.68
C ALA A 118 1.75 -36.45 2.44
#